data_AF-A0A3E1NJG9-F1
#
_entry.id   AF-A0A3E1NJG9-F1
#
_cell.length_a   1.000
_cell.length_b   1.000
_cell.length_c   1.000
_cell.angle_alpha   90.00
_cell.angle_beta   90.00
_cell.angle_gamma   90.00
#
_symmetry.space_group_name_H-M   'P 1'
#
loop_
_entity.id
_entity.type
_entity.pdbx_description
1 polymer ?
#
loop_
_entity_poly.entity_id
_entity_poly.type
_entity_poly.pdbx_seq_one_letter_code
_entity_poly.pdbx_strand_id
1 'polypeptide(L)' 'MSHCTKCQLNGPADARYCHHCGHPLHEQAPLQVSCMVCKAVYAPDAVFCIADGSRLVYAGAVAELSEQP' A
#
# COMPACT_ATOMS: atom_id res chain seq x y z
N MET A 1 -16.39 4.47 10.66
CA MET A 1 -16.98 5.17 9.50
C MET A 1 -15.83 5.56 8.59
N SER A 2 -15.91 5.28 7.30
CA SER A 2 -14.81 5.56 6.36
C SER A 2 -15.20 6.77 5.53
N HIS A 3 -14.43 7.85 5.62
CA HIS A 3 -14.76 9.08 4.92
C HIS A 3 -14.01 9.15 3.59
N CYS A 4 -14.74 9.37 2.49
CA CYS A 4 -14.10 9.54 1.20
C CYS A 4 -13.47 10.94 1.09
N THR A 5 -12.16 11.01 0.92
CA THR A 5 -11.44 12.28 0.71
C THR A 5 -11.83 13.01 -0.59
N LYS A 6 -12.39 12.29 -1.56
CA LYS A 6 -12.67 12.79 -2.92
C LYS A 6 -14.07 13.38 -3.10
N CYS A 7 -15.08 12.82 -2.43
CA CYS A 7 -16.47 13.27 -2.50
C CYS A 7 -17.07 13.66 -1.15
N GLN A 8 -16.29 13.53 -0.07
CA GLN A 8 -16.69 13.82 1.30
C GLN A 8 -17.94 13.07 1.79
N LEU A 9 -18.26 11.94 1.16
CA LEU A 9 -19.33 11.07 1.63
C LEU A 9 -18.79 10.01 2.59
N ASN A 10 -19.57 9.75 3.63
CA ASN A 10 -19.31 8.67 4.57
C ASN A 10 -19.76 7.33 3.96
N GLY A 11 -18.81 6.41 3.88
CA GLY A 11 -19.04 5.01 3.52
C GLY A 11 -19.14 4.12 4.77
N PRO A 12 -19.60 2.87 4.57
CA PRO A 12 -19.53 1.86 5.62
C PRO A 12 -18.07 1.68 6.06
N ALA A 13 -17.86 1.39 7.35
CA ALA A 13 -16.52 1.28 7.95
C ALA A 13 -15.61 0.25 7.24
N ASP A 14 -16.22 -0.76 6.61
CA ASP A 14 -15.54 -1.86 5.91
C ASP A 14 -15.47 -1.65 4.37
N ALA A 15 -15.99 -0.54 3.85
CA ALA A 15 -15.96 -0.29 2.41
C ALA A 15 -14.52 0.01 1.96
N ARG A 16 -14.02 -0.77 0.99
CA ARG A 16 -12.73 -0.52 0.33
C ARG A 16 -12.77 0.60 -0.68
N TYR A 17 -13.93 0.82 -1.30
CA TYR A 17 -14.15 1.83 -2.33
C TYR A 17 -15.42 2.63 -2.02
N CYS A 18 -15.44 3.90 -2.41
CA CYS A 18 -16.62 4.73 -2.30
C CYS A 18 -17.69 4.29 -3.30
N HIS A 19 -18.89 3.96 -2.83
CA HIS A 19 -20.01 3.57 -3.67
C HIS A 19 -20.52 4.70 -4.58
N HIS A 20 -20.19 5.96 -4.27
CA HIS A 20 -20.66 7.12 -5.03
C HIS A 20 -19.68 7.56 -6.12
N CYS A 21 -18.37 7.55 -5.84
CA CYS A 21 -17.36 8.06 -6.77
C CYS A 21 -16.35 7.00 -7.26
N GLY A 22 -16.34 5.80 -6.66
CA GLY A 22 -15.40 4.72 -6.99
C GLY A 22 -13.98 4.91 -6.45
N HIS A 23 -13.70 6.00 -5.73
CA HIS A 23 -12.36 6.23 -5.15
C HIS A 23 -12.09 5.27 -3.98
N PRO A 24 -10.87 4.70 -3.86
CA PRO A 24 -10.52 3.89 -2.70
C PRO A 24 -10.66 4.71 -1.41
N LEU A 25 -11.29 4.11 -0.39
CA LEU A 25 -11.44 4.72 0.94
C LEU A 25 -10.25 4.41 1.87
N HIS A 26 -9.39 3.49 1.42
CA HIS A 26 -8.16 3.13 2.09
C HIS A 26 -7.06 3.07 1.03
N GLU A 27 -6.01 3.87 1.21
CA GLU A 27 -4.79 3.75 0.41
C GLU A 27 -4.23 2.34 0.60
N GLN A 28 -4.44 1.46 -0.38
CA GLN A 28 -3.72 0.20 -0.45
C GLN A 28 -2.25 0.57 -0.64
N ALA A 29 -1.46 0.50 0.44
CA ALA A 29 -0.04 0.75 0.37
C ALA A 29 0.52 -0.03 -0.82
N PRO A 30 1.31 0.63 -1.70
CA PRO A 30 1.81 -0.02 -2.89
C PRO A 30 2.52 -1.29 -2.44
N LEU A 31 2.11 -2.43 -3.00
CA LEU A 31 2.79 -3.70 -2.78
C LEU A 31 4.22 -3.47 -3.26
N GLN A 32 5.16 -3.30 -2.34
CA GLN A 32 6.56 -3.09 -2.67
C GLN A 32 7.33 -4.35 -2.32
N VAL A 33 8.38 -4.61 -3.08
CA VAL A 33 9.29 -5.71 -2.80
C VAL A 33 10.63 -5.10 -2.42
N SER A 34 11.35 -5.74 -1.50
CA SER A 34 12.68 -5.28 -1.12
C SER A 34 13.70 -6.40 -1.23
N CYS A 35 14.95 -6.00 -1.43
CA CYS A 35 16.08 -6.92 -1.41
C CYS A 35 16.54 -7.10 0.04
N MET A 36 16.60 -8.34 0.53
CA MET A 36 17.10 -8.63 1.88
C MET A 36 18.62 -8.39 2.05
N VAL A 37 19.36 -8.28 0.95
CA VAL A 37 20.83 -8.11 0.95
C VAL A 37 21.19 -6.62 0.99
N CYS A 38 20.80 -5.87 -0.05
CA CYS A 38 21.13 -4.44 -0.17
C CYS A 38 20.04 -3.49 0.36
N LYS A 39 18.88 -4.01 0.76
CA LYS A 39 17.73 -3.24 1.29
C LYS A 39 17.12 -2.26 0.29
N ALA A 40 17.47 -2.34 -0.99
CA ALA A 40 16.82 -1.56 -2.03
C ALA A 40 15.34 -1.97 -2.18
N VAL A 41 14.48 -0.97 -2.37
CA VAL A 41 13.03 -1.13 -2.57
C VAL A 41 12.73 -1.04 -4.07
N TYR A 42 11.87 -1.93 -4.54
CA TYR A 42 11.49 -2.03 -5.94
C TYR A 42 9.96 -2.13 -6.09
N ALA A 43 9.51 -1.93 -7.33
CA ALA A 43 8.12 -2.12 -7.74
C ALA A 43 7.66 -3.58 -7.52
N PRO A 44 6.36 -3.84 -7.30
CA PRO A 44 5.82 -5.18 -7.03
C PRO A 44 6.10 -6.23 -8.11
N ASP A 45 6.33 -5.76 -9.33
CA ASP A 45 6.62 -6.60 -10.50
C ASP A 45 8.09 -7.06 -10.54
N ALA A 46 8.97 -6.42 -9.77
CA ALA A 46 10.39 -6.77 -9.78
C ALA A 46 10.62 -8.13 -9.09
N VAL A 47 11.25 -9.07 -9.81
CA VAL A 47 11.55 -10.41 -9.29
C VAL A 47 12.96 -10.52 -8.71
N PHE A 48 13.93 -9.80 -9.28
CA PHE A 48 15.34 -9.88 -8.91
C PHE A 48 15.96 -8.49 -8.70
N CYS A 49 16.86 -8.40 -7.74
CA CYS A 49 17.64 -7.22 -7.48
C CYS A 49 18.65 -6.98 -8.61
N ILE A 50 18.67 -5.79 -9.20
CA ILE A 50 19.61 -5.43 -10.26
C ILE A 50 21.04 -5.18 -9.76
N ALA A 51 21.22 -4.98 -8.45
CA ALA A 51 22.52 -4.74 -7.85
C ALA A 51 23.23 -6.05 -7.48
N ASP A 52 22.52 -6.98 -6.83
CA ASP A 52 23.11 -8.20 -6.25
C ASP A 52 22.62 -9.50 -6.92
N GLY A 53 21.63 -9.44 -7.81
CA GLY A 53 21.02 -10.61 -8.44
C GLY A 53 20.15 -11.48 -7.51
N SER A 54 20.02 -11.09 -6.23
CA SER A 54 19.21 -11.80 -5.24
C SER A 54 17.71 -11.67 -5.52
N ARG A 55 16.92 -12.68 -5.12
CA ARG A 55 15.46 -12.66 -5.29
C ARG A 55 14.81 -11.64 -4.35
N LEU A 56 13.93 -10.82 -4.90
CA LEU A 56 13.18 -9.82 -4.14
C LEU A 56 12.04 -10.49 -3.38
N VAL A 57 11.77 -10.00 -2.18
CA VAL A 57 10.69 -10.49 -1.31
C VAL A 57 9.69 -9.39 -1.08
N TYR A 58 8.41 -9.74 -0.95
CA TYR A 58 7.36 -8.77 -0.63
C TYR A 58 7.68 -8.11 0.72
N ALA A 59 8.11 -6.86 0.66
CA ALA A 59 8.15 -5.97 1.79
C ALA A 59 6.75 -5.38 1.88
N GLY A 60 5.81 -6.18 2.36
CA GLY A 60 4.50 -5.70 2.73
C GLY A 60 4.70 -4.54 3.69
N ALA A 61 4.54 -3.32 3.19
CA ALA A 61 4.46 -2.14 4.01
C ALA A 61 3.24 -2.35 4.90
N VAL A 62 3.50 -2.81 6.11
CA VAL A 62 2.64 -2.50 7.24
C VAL A 62 2.42 -1.00 7.16
N ALA A 63 1.19 -0.61 6.81
CA ALA A 63 0.74 0.72 7.11
C ALA A 63 0.90 0.84 8.63
N GLU A 64 2.02 1.45 9.03
CA GLU A 64 2.21 1.94 10.38
C GLU A 64 1.02 2.85 10.62
N LEU A 65 0.09 2.32 11.40
CA LEU A 65 -0.93 3.07 12.10
C LEU A 65 -0.18 3.95 13.13
N SER A 66 0.52 4.98 12.66
CA SER A 66 1.14 5.98 13.52
C SER A 66 0.03 6.83 14.14
N GLU A 67 -0.44 6.35 15.29
CA GLU A 67 -0.65 7.11 16.52
C GLU A 67 -1.27 8.53 16.35
N GLN A 68 -2.56 8.59 16.67
CA GLN A 68 -3.31 9.81 16.99
C GLN A 68 -2.65 10.58 18.14
N PRO A 69 -2.54 11.91 18.02
CA PRO A 69 -2.87 12.80 19.13
C PRO A 69 -4.09 13.69 18.85
#